data_AF-A0A672G577-F1
#
_entry.id   AF-A0A672G577-F1
#
_cell.length_a   1.000
_cell.length_b   1.000
_cell.length_c   1.000
_cell.angle_alpha   90.00
_cell.angle_beta   90.00
_cell.angle_gamma   90.00
#
_symmetry.space_group_name_H-M   'P 1'
#
loop_
_entity.id
_entity.type
_entity.pdbx_description
1 polymer ?
#
loop_
_entity_poly.entity_id
_entity_poly.type
_entity_poly.pdbx_seq_one_letter_code
_entity_poly.pdbx_strand_id
1 'polypeptide(L)'
;MRADTRRRLAAALALFAAALCGSRAEVIDDVLGSVSRGVSFLERQHEHINLDGAVGFVMLQAELKEAVRTWPHTDPLSWAQRTTAVALLKRLDQSLEKAVAALQENDPKYYWEFEPLLSWTFWMVPQEWRATDPSLVYSSTLTTECYDEQLSDKCLTLLLGTWKMNGTPCIVTRPCRDTMTRFGCPHYSLSHQLLYFMIGKMRGCSDLLKGDTRASRANMTEQNYQRIFCSNMMKTNQDIIRDGLTEQTLDIFIENILICGLAGFSDFLKADWLQHILRLQDEEVGCFGRDKSIISQIIGDELLEQLQPHRRVKRREKILPDGCSSHMTAVAVGALGGYLNFYLAEQDITKRPLT
;
A
#
# COMPACT_ATOMS: atom_id res chain seq x y z
N MET A 1 -47.98 25.54 9.77
CA MET A 1 -47.56 24.23 9.21
C MET A 1 -46.20 24.27 8.52
N ARG A 2 -45.95 25.07 7.47
CA ARG A 2 -44.64 25.07 6.73
C ARG A 2 -43.38 25.33 7.56
N ALA A 3 -43.45 26.16 8.61
CA ALA A 3 -42.29 26.47 9.46
C ALA A 3 -41.89 25.32 10.40
N ASP A 4 -42.85 24.53 10.87
CA ASP A 4 -42.61 23.38 11.75
C ASP A 4 -41.99 22.21 10.96
N THR A 5 -42.45 22.00 9.71
CA THR A 5 -41.87 21.01 8.79
C THR A 5 -40.42 21.34 8.44
N ARG A 6 -40.07 22.63 8.21
CA ARG A 6 -38.68 23.04 7.97
C ARG A 6 -37.76 22.85 9.18
N ARG A 7 -38.25 23.13 10.40
CA ARG A 7 -37.48 22.89 11.63
C ARG A 7 -37.22 21.42 11.89
N ARG A 8 -38.21 20.55 11.67
CA ARG A 8 -38.05 19.10 11.78
C ARG A 8 -37.08 18.54 10.74
N LEU A 9 -37.13 19.05 9.51
CA LEU A 9 -36.18 18.66 8.46
C LEU A 9 -34.74 19.08 8.81
N ALA A 10 -34.55 20.31 9.30
CA ALA A 10 -33.24 20.80 9.74
C ALA A 10 -32.68 20.00 10.94
N ALA A 11 -33.53 19.66 11.91
CA ALA A 11 -33.14 18.83 13.05
C ALA A 11 -32.78 17.40 12.62
N ALA A 12 -33.53 16.80 11.70
CA ALA A 12 -33.21 15.48 11.15
C ALA A 12 -31.90 15.47 10.36
N LEU A 13 -31.65 16.51 9.55
CA LEU A 13 -30.38 16.68 8.83
C LEU A 13 -29.20 16.88 9.79
N ALA A 14 -29.38 17.65 10.86
CA ALA A 14 -28.36 17.84 11.89
C ALA A 14 -28.04 16.54 12.65
N LEU A 15 -29.06 15.75 13.00
CA LEU A 15 -28.88 14.44 13.65
C LEU A 15 -28.18 13.43 12.73
N PHE A 16 -28.54 13.39 11.45
CA PHE A 16 -27.85 12.56 10.47
C PHE A 16 -26.39 12.97 10.30
N ALA A 17 -26.12 14.27 10.15
CA ALA A 17 -24.75 14.79 10.06
C ALA A 17 -23.92 14.47 11.31
N ALA A 18 -24.50 14.60 12.51
CA ALA A 18 -23.85 14.23 13.76
C ALA A 18 -23.55 12.73 13.84
N ALA A 19 -24.48 11.86 13.42
CA ALA A 19 -24.27 10.41 13.39
C ALA A 19 -23.16 10.00 12.39
N LEU A 20 -23.15 10.62 11.20
CA LEU A 20 -22.11 10.43 10.19
C LEU A 20 -20.72 10.92 10.65
N CYS A 21 -20.67 12.04 11.38
CA CYS A 21 -19.42 12.51 12.00
C CYS A 21 -18.94 11.56 13.11
N GLY A 22 -19.86 11.08 13.97
CA GLY A 22 -19.55 10.10 15.02
C GLY A 22 -18.96 8.80 14.46
N SER A 23 -19.61 8.20 13.45
CA SER A 23 -19.12 6.96 12.84
C SER A 23 -17.77 7.13 12.14
N ARG A 24 -17.46 8.33 11.61
CA ARG A 24 -16.17 8.60 10.97
C ARG A 24 -15.05 8.79 11.98
N ALA A 25 -15.33 9.40 13.12
CA ALA A 25 -14.34 9.56 14.19
C ALA A 25 -13.96 8.20 14.78
N GLU A 26 -14.93 7.32 15.00
CA GLU A 26 -14.70 5.93 15.43
C GLU A 26 -13.79 5.18 14.44
N VAL A 27 -14.03 5.33 13.13
CA VAL A 27 -13.19 4.69 12.10
C VAL A 27 -11.74 5.22 12.12
N ILE A 28 -11.52 6.51 12.37
CA ILE A 28 -10.16 7.05 12.53
C ILE A 28 -9.46 6.43 13.74
N ASP A 29 -10.17 6.30 14.86
CA ASP A 29 -9.62 5.66 16.07
C ASP A 29 -9.28 4.18 15.84
N ASP A 30 -10.14 3.44 15.14
CA ASP A 30 -9.89 2.05 14.75
C ASP A 30 -8.64 1.92 13.88
N VAL A 31 -8.49 2.80 12.88
CA VAL A 31 -7.32 2.84 11.99
C VAL A 31 -6.06 3.20 12.79
N LEU A 32 -6.08 4.26 13.59
CA LEU A 32 -4.92 4.65 14.42
C LEU A 32 -4.54 3.55 15.42
N GLY A 33 -5.52 2.87 16.02
CA GLY A 33 -5.30 1.74 16.90
C GLY A 33 -4.63 0.56 16.20
N SER A 34 -5.09 0.23 14.99
CA SER A 34 -4.49 -0.83 14.17
C SER A 34 -3.07 -0.48 13.70
N VAL A 35 -2.84 0.74 13.23
CA VAL A 35 -1.50 1.21 12.85
C VAL A 35 -0.57 1.21 14.06
N SER A 36 -1.04 1.63 15.24
CA SER A 36 -0.24 1.58 16.47
C SER A 36 0.22 0.17 16.82
N ARG A 37 -0.64 -0.84 16.67
CA ARG A 37 -0.26 -2.26 16.85
C ARG A 37 0.78 -2.70 15.81
N GLY A 38 0.62 -2.30 14.55
CA GLY A 38 1.59 -2.57 13.48
C GLY A 38 2.96 -1.91 13.70
N VAL A 39 2.98 -0.66 14.20
CA VAL A 39 4.23 0.01 14.60
C VAL A 39 4.88 -0.70 15.80
N SER A 40 4.08 -1.18 16.75
CA SER A 40 4.58 -1.96 17.89
C SER A 40 5.20 -3.29 17.44
N PHE A 41 4.67 -3.90 16.37
CA PHE A 41 5.31 -5.05 15.73
C PHE A 41 6.68 -4.67 15.14
N LEU A 42 6.78 -3.57 14.38
CA LEU A 42 8.06 -3.10 13.84
C LEU A 42 9.08 -2.79 14.95
N GLU A 43 8.65 -2.19 16.06
CA GLU A 43 9.50 -1.93 17.23
C GLU A 43 10.15 -3.19 17.78
N ARG A 44 9.48 -4.35 17.71
CA ARG A 44 10.02 -5.64 18.15
C ARG A 44 10.82 -6.36 17.08
N GLN A 45 10.47 -6.15 15.81
CA GLN A 45 10.95 -6.97 14.69
C GLN A 45 11.86 -6.20 13.71
N HIS A 46 12.27 -4.97 14.04
CA HIS A 46 13.06 -4.12 13.15
C HIS A 46 14.36 -4.78 12.66
N GLU A 47 14.97 -5.69 13.43
CA GLU A 47 16.19 -6.41 13.01
C GLU A 47 15.91 -7.52 11.99
N HIS A 48 14.68 -8.02 11.98
CA HIS A 48 14.27 -9.17 11.17
C HIS A 48 13.44 -8.79 9.95
N ILE A 49 12.97 -7.55 9.83
CA ILE A 49 12.22 -7.09 8.66
C ILE A 49 13.07 -7.17 7.38
N ASN A 50 12.44 -7.49 6.25
CA ASN A 50 13.07 -7.44 4.93
C ASN A 50 12.84 -6.06 4.27
N LEU A 51 13.45 -5.81 3.11
CA LEU A 51 13.30 -4.54 2.39
C LEU A 51 11.82 -4.24 2.07
N ASP A 52 11.07 -5.21 1.55
CA ASP A 52 9.66 -5.01 1.19
C ASP A 52 8.83 -4.60 2.41
N GLY A 53 9.12 -5.24 3.55
CA GLY A 53 8.58 -4.86 4.84
C GLY A 53 8.93 -3.41 5.20
N ALA A 54 10.20 -3.03 5.12
CA ALA A 54 10.61 -1.67 5.42
C ALA A 54 9.98 -0.64 4.47
N VAL A 55 9.90 -0.93 3.17
CA VAL A 55 9.28 -0.07 2.16
C VAL A 55 7.81 0.20 2.48
N GLY A 56 7.03 -0.83 2.85
CA GLY A 56 5.62 -0.61 3.23
C GLY A 56 5.46 0.24 4.50
N PHE A 57 6.36 0.10 5.49
CA PHE A 57 6.39 1.01 6.64
C PHE A 57 6.86 2.43 6.29
N VAL A 58 7.74 2.60 5.31
CA VAL A 58 8.13 3.92 4.78
C VAL A 58 6.97 4.57 4.02
N MET A 59 6.16 3.80 3.28
CA MET A 59 4.91 4.30 2.70
C MET A 59 3.94 4.77 3.80
N LEU A 60 3.76 3.98 4.86
CA LEU A 60 2.98 4.42 6.04
C LEU A 60 3.56 5.71 6.66
N GLN A 61 4.88 5.83 6.73
CA GLN A 61 5.54 7.04 7.25
C GLN A 61 5.18 8.26 6.41
N ALA A 62 5.18 8.16 5.09
CA ALA A 62 4.75 9.22 4.19
C ALA A 62 3.26 9.58 4.41
N GLU A 63 2.38 8.58 4.48
CA GLU A 63 0.95 8.74 4.75
C GLU A 63 0.69 9.43 6.11
N LEU A 64 1.37 9.02 7.18
CA LEU A 64 1.22 9.62 8.52
C LEU A 64 1.75 11.05 8.57
N LYS A 65 2.88 11.35 7.91
CA LYS A 65 3.41 12.71 7.82
C LYS A 65 2.41 13.62 7.10
N GLU A 66 1.80 13.12 6.02
CA GLU A 66 0.77 13.86 5.31
C GLU A 66 -0.50 14.05 6.15
N ALA A 67 -1.00 13.00 6.78
CA ALA A 67 -2.17 13.05 7.65
C ALA A 67 -2.00 14.10 8.77
N VAL A 68 -0.85 14.10 9.45
CA VAL A 68 -0.52 15.09 10.50
C VAL A 68 -0.46 16.52 9.97
N ARG A 69 0.00 16.70 8.72
CA ARG A 69 0.13 17.99 8.05
C ARG A 69 -1.24 18.55 7.65
N THR A 70 -2.16 17.71 7.17
CA THR A 70 -3.48 18.12 6.68
C THR A 70 -4.62 17.92 7.67
N TRP A 71 -4.30 17.51 8.91
CA TRP A 71 -5.30 17.17 9.91
C TRP A 71 -6.27 18.33 10.19
N PRO A 72 -7.60 18.11 10.12
CA PRO A 72 -8.58 19.17 10.37
C PRO A 72 -8.53 19.70 11.81
N HIS A 73 -8.42 21.01 11.99
CA HIS A 73 -8.43 21.66 13.32
C HIS A 73 -9.84 22.06 13.77
N THR A 74 -10.77 21.11 13.76
CA THR A 74 -12.22 21.37 13.90
C THR A 74 -12.73 21.36 15.34
N ASP A 75 -12.26 20.41 16.15
CA ASP A 75 -12.82 20.14 17.48
C ASP A 75 -11.82 19.39 18.40
N PRO A 76 -12.09 19.30 19.72
CA PRO A 76 -11.18 18.65 20.67
C PRO A 76 -10.90 17.16 20.39
N LEU A 77 -11.88 16.42 19.84
CA LEU A 77 -11.68 15.01 19.49
C LEU A 77 -10.66 14.91 18.34
N SER A 78 -10.82 15.73 17.30
CA SER A 78 -9.84 15.82 16.21
C SER A 78 -8.43 16.17 16.71
N TRP A 79 -8.31 17.10 17.68
CA TRP A 79 -7.02 17.42 18.31
C TRP A 79 -6.41 16.24 19.07
N ALA A 80 -7.21 15.46 19.78
CA ALA A 80 -6.75 14.26 20.47
C ALA A 80 -6.25 13.21 19.46
N GLN A 81 -7.02 12.95 18.40
CA GLN A 81 -6.64 12.00 17.34
C GLN A 81 -5.34 12.43 16.62
N ARG A 82 -5.20 13.72 16.31
CA ARG A 82 -3.96 14.27 15.75
C ARG A 82 -2.78 14.07 16.70
N THR A 83 -2.98 14.28 17.99
CA THR A 83 -1.93 14.08 19.01
C THR A 83 -1.48 12.62 19.05
N THR A 84 -2.43 11.67 18.98
CA THR A 84 -2.15 10.24 18.84
C THR A 84 -1.35 9.95 17.58
N ALA A 85 -1.74 10.51 16.43
CA ALA A 85 -1.02 10.34 15.17
C ALA A 85 0.41 10.91 15.21
N VAL A 86 0.63 12.06 15.85
CA VAL A 86 1.97 12.64 16.05
C VAL A 86 2.85 11.75 16.92
N ALA A 87 2.31 11.22 18.02
CA ALA A 87 3.04 10.29 18.89
C ALA A 87 3.40 8.99 18.16
N LEU A 88 2.46 8.46 17.36
CA LEU A 88 2.65 7.28 16.54
C LEU A 88 3.71 7.48 15.46
N LEU A 89 3.69 8.62 14.77
CA LEU A 89 4.71 8.97 13.78
C LEU A 89 6.11 9.02 14.39
N LYS A 90 6.27 9.58 15.59
CA LYS A 90 7.56 9.61 16.29
C LYS A 90 8.10 8.20 16.57
N ARG A 91 7.24 7.28 16.99
CA ARG A 91 7.60 5.87 17.22
C ARG A 91 8.03 5.21 15.91
N LEU A 92 7.23 5.37 14.86
CA LEU A 92 7.53 4.84 13.53
C LEU A 92 8.86 5.37 12.98
N ASP A 93 9.13 6.68 13.08
CA ASP A 93 10.40 7.28 12.64
C ASP A 93 11.60 6.59 13.32
N GLN A 94 11.53 6.36 14.64
CA GLN A 94 12.60 5.70 15.41
C GLN A 94 12.77 4.22 15.04
N SER A 95 11.67 3.49 14.82
CA SER A 95 11.73 2.07 14.45
C SER A 95 12.25 1.87 13.03
N LEU A 96 11.87 2.75 12.10
CA LEU A 96 12.35 2.73 10.72
C LEU A 96 13.85 3.01 10.63
N GLU A 97 14.38 3.96 11.42
CA GLU A 97 15.82 4.22 11.47
C GLU A 97 16.61 2.95 11.83
N LYS A 98 16.15 2.21 12.84
CA LYS A 98 16.75 0.93 13.25
C LYS A 98 16.57 -0.17 12.21
N ALA A 99 15.38 -0.26 11.60
CA ALA A 99 15.10 -1.26 10.57
C ALA A 99 15.98 -1.06 9.33
N VAL A 100 16.14 0.19 8.89
CA VAL A 100 16.98 0.54 7.74
C VAL A 100 18.46 0.27 8.04
N ALA A 101 18.93 0.59 9.25
CA ALA A 101 20.29 0.25 9.67
C ALA A 101 20.53 -1.27 9.66
N ALA A 102 19.59 -2.06 10.23
CA ALA A 102 19.68 -3.52 10.21
C ALA A 102 19.64 -4.09 8.78
N LEU A 103 18.84 -3.52 7.88
CA LEU A 103 18.81 -3.92 6.46
C LEU A 103 20.15 -3.64 5.76
N GLN A 104 20.76 -2.50 6.03
CA GLN A 104 22.06 -2.15 5.46
C GLN A 104 23.15 -3.13 5.91
N GLU A 105 23.07 -3.65 7.13
CA GLU A 105 24.01 -4.65 7.66
C GLU A 105 23.72 -6.07 7.13
N ASN A 106 22.45 -6.47 7.14
CA ASN A 106 22.04 -7.84 6.84
C ASN A 106 21.95 -8.15 5.33
N ASP A 107 21.57 -7.16 4.51
CA ASP A 107 21.48 -7.29 3.05
C ASP A 107 21.95 -6.00 2.35
N PRO A 108 23.26 -5.69 2.41
CA PRO A 108 23.82 -4.44 1.91
C PRO A 108 23.60 -4.22 0.42
N LYS A 109 23.56 -5.30 -0.37
CA LYS A 109 23.33 -5.23 -1.81
C LYS A 109 21.90 -4.81 -2.09
N TYR A 110 20.93 -5.48 -1.48
CA TYR A 110 19.53 -5.19 -1.74
C TYR A 110 19.10 -3.85 -1.16
N TYR A 111 19.63 -3.48 0.03
CA TYR A 111 19.54 -2.13 0.58
C TYR A 111 20.00 -1.09 -0.45
N TRP A 112 21.20 -1.24 -1.01
CA TRP A 112 21.76 -0.25 -1.93
C TRP A 112 20.98 -0.15 -3.24
N GLU A 113 20.50 -1.26 -3.78
CA GLU A 113 19.69 -1.29 -5.00
C GLU A 113 18.37 -0.50 -4.85
N PHE A 114 17.81 -0.45 -3.64
CA PHE A 114 16.49 0.16 -3.39
C PHE A 114 16.50 1.29 -2.35
N GLU A 115 17.67 1.78 -1.95
CA GLU A 115 17.86 2.84 -0.95
C GLU A 115 16.94 4.06 -1.17
N PRO A 116 16.71 4.54 -2.42
CA PRO A 116 15.80 5.67 -2.62
C PRO A 116 14.36 5.43 -2.14
N LEU A 117 13.90 4.18 -2.16
CA LEU A 117 12.55 3.80 -1.71
C LEU A 117 12.42 3.78 -0.19
N LEU A 118 13.54 3.77 0.54
CA LEU A 118 13.58 3.79 2.01
C LEU A 118 13.49 5.21 2.59
N SER A 119 13.26 6.22 1.74
CA SER A 119 12.99 7.60 2.15
C SER A 119 11.51 7.96 1.97
N TRP A 120 10.85 8.45 3.02
CA TRP A 120 9.46 8.92 2.92
C TRP A 120 9.27 10.05 1.90
N THR A 121 10.31 10.87 1.65
CA THR A 121 10.23 11.98 0.69
C THR A 121 10.17 11.51 -0.76
N PHE A 122 10.50 10.24 -1.01
CA PHE A 122 10.34 9.63 -2.33
C PHE A 122 8.86 9.40 -2.67
N TRP A 123 8.06 9.03 -1.66
CA TRP A 123 6.67 8.65 -1.83
C TRP A 123 5.75 9.86 -1.86
N MET A 124 4.99 10.00 -2.94
CA MET A 124 3.97 11.03 -3.08
C MET A 124 2.60 10.51 -2.61
N VAL A 125 2.04 11.13 -1.58
CA VAL A 125 0.67 10.88 -1.10
C VAL A 125 -0.33 11.66 -1.96
N PRO A 126 -1.38 11.02 -2.51
CA PRO A 126 -2.33 11.67 -3.41
C PRO A 126 -3.12 12.78 -2.71
N GLN A 127 -3.22 13.93 -3.37
CA GLN A 127 -4.05 15.07 -2.93
C GLN A 127 -5.45 15.06 -3.57
N GLU A 128 -5.59 14.35 -4.68
CA GLU A 128 -6.81 14.22 -5.45
C GLU A 128 -7.15 12.75 -5.62
N TRP A 129 -8.44 12.46 -5.53
CA TRP A 129 -8.97 11.12 -5.61
C TRP A 129 -9.69 10.92 -6.94
N ARG A 130 -9.51 9.75 -7.55
CA ARG A 130 -10.18 9.32 -8.79
C ARG A 130 -10.79 7.94 -8.62
N ALA A 131 -11.79 7.63 -9.44
CA ALA A 131 -12.35 6.28 -9.55
C ALA A 131 -11.62 5.49 -10.64
N THR A 132 -11.65 4.17 -10.54
CA THR A 132 -11.28 3.27 -11.64
C THR A 132 -12.34 3.27 -12.74
N ASP A 133 -11.97 2.77 -13.91
CA ASP A 133 -12.82 2.72 -15.10
C ASP A 133 -13.02 1.25 -15.54
N PRO A 134 -14.20 0.65 -15.28
CA PRO A 134 -14.49 -0.72 -15.67
C PRO A 134 -14.35 -1.01 -17.16
N SER A 135 -14.41 0.01 -18.04
CA SER A 135 -14.21 -0.16 -19.48
C SER A 135 -12.75 -0.45 -19.86
N LEU A 136 -11.81 -0.22 -18.94
CA LEU A 136 -10.37 -0.48 -19.13
C LEU A 136 -9.94 -1.88 -18.67
N VAL A 137 -10.87 -2.67 -18.12
CA VAL A 137 -10.61 -4.05 -17.70
C VAL A 137 -10.25 -4.90 -18.92
N TYR A 138 -9.22 -5.74 -18.79
CA TYR A 138 -8.78 -6.63 -19.85
C TYR A 138 -9.90 -7.60 -20.24
N SER A 139 -10.01 -7.89 -21.54
CA SER A 139 -10.92 -8.94 -22.03
C SER A 139 -10.53 -10.34 -21.54
N SER A 140 -9.24 -10.56 -21.27
CA SER A 140 -8.68 -11.80 -20.74
C SER A 140 -7.39 -11.54 -19.99
N THR A 141 -7.18 -12.25 -18.89
CA THR A 141 -5.91 -12.30 -18.14
C THR A 141 -5.18 -13.61 -18.42
N LEU A 142 -3.86 -13.59 -18.28
CA LEU A 142 -3.06 -14.81 -18.25
C LEU A 142 -3.30 -15.56 -16.93
N THR A 143 -3.07 -16.87 -16.95
CA THR A 143 -3.25 -17.74 -15.78
C THR A 143 -2.03 -17.76 -14.85
N THR A 144 -0.90 -17.22 -15.31
CA THR A 144 0.36 -17.19 -14.56
C THR A 144 1.00 -15.82 -14.64
N GLU A 145 1.90 -15.54 -13.69
CA GLU A 145 2.76 -14.34 -13.69
C GLU A 145 3.43 -14.13 -15.05
N CYS A 146 3.54 -12.87 -15.47
CA CYS A 146 4.12 -12.48 -16.75
C CYS A 146 5.64 -12.53 -16.78
N TYR A 147 6.27 -12.33 -15.62
CA TYR A 147 7.72 -12.24 -15.47
C TYR A 147 8.11 -12.58 -14.03
N ASP A 148 9.40 -12.80 -13.82
CA ASP A 148 9.95 -13.00 -12.48
C ASP A 148 10.40 -11.69 -11.83
N GLU A 149 10.57 -11.76 -10.52
CA GLU A 149 11.04 -10.67 -9.70
C GLU A 149 12.42 -10.15 -10.10
N GLN A 150 13.34 -11.02 -10.56
CA GLN A 150 14.66 -10.59 -10.99
C GLN A 150 14.57 -9.60 -12.16
N LEU A 151 13.67 -9.85 -13.13
CA LEU A 151 13.39 -8.91 -14.20
C LEU A 151 12.73 -7.63 -13.67
N SER A 152 11.78 -7.75 -12.73
CA SER A 152 11.15 -6.60 -12.10
C SER A 152 12.17 -5.67 -11.44
N ASP A 153 13.00 -6.22 -10.56
CA ASP A 153 13.97 -5.49 -9.75
C ASP A 153 15.02 -4.83 -10.62
N LYS A 154 15.48 -5.53 -11.66
CA LYS A 154 16.36 -4.94 -12.66
C LYS A 154 15.71 -3.71 -13.31
N CYS A 155 14.43 -3.77 -13.64
CA CYS A 155 13.75 -2.63 -14.26
C CYS A 155 13.55 -1.47 -13.27
N LEU A 156 13.24 -1.75 -12.01
CA LEU A 156 13.11 -0.75 -10.96
C LEU A 156 14.45 -0.07 -10.64
N THR A 157 15.52 -0.83 -10.44
CA THR A 157 16.87 -0.30 -10.16
C THR A 157 17.43 0.52 -11.33
N LEU A 158 17.10 0.16 -12.58
CA LEU A 158 17.43 0.98 -13.76
C LEU A 158 16.67 2.32 -13.78
N LEU A 159 15.41 2.35 -13.32
CA LEU A 159 14.68 3.61 -13.15
C LEU A 159 15.27 4.46 -12.01
N LEU A 160 15.62 3.84 -10.89
CA LEU A 160 16.16 4.53 -9.73
C LEU A 160 17.57 5.07 -9.98
N GLY A 161 18.34 4.44 -10.88
CA GLY A 161 19.74 4.75 -11.15
C GLY A 161 20.71 3.96 -10.26
N THR A 162 20.21 2.92 -9.61
CA THR A 162 20.89 2.09 -8.61
C THR A 162 21.24 0.70 -9.15
N TRP A 163 21.19 0.47 -10.46
CA TRP A 163 21.66 -0.81 -11.03
C TRP A 163 23.20 -0.97 -10.95
N LYS A 164 23.93 0.14 -10.92
CA LYS A 164 25.40 0.19 -10.79
C LYS A 164 25.83 1.41 -9.98
N MET A 165 27.00 1.34 -9.34
CA MET A 165 27.56 2.49 -8.61
C MET A 165 27.59 3.72 -9.51
N ASN A 166 27.04 4.84 -9.01
CA ASN A 166 26.87 6.09 -9.76
C ASN A 166 26.12 5.91 -11.09
N GLY A 167 25.08 5.08 -11.08
CA GLY A 167 24.22 4.86 -12.24
C GLY A 167 23.39 6.08 -12.61
N THR A 168 23.09 6.22 -13.90
CA THR A 168 22.16 7.23 -14.39
C THR A 168 20.72 6.75 -14.14
N PRO A 169 19.85 7.55 -13.50
CA PRO A 169 18.44 7.20 -13.33
C PRO A 169 17.66 7.23 -14.65
N CYS A 170 16.42 6.78 -14.59
CA CYS A 170 15.45 6.79 -15.68
C CYS A 170 15.88 5.98 -16.92
N ILE A 171 16.62 4.88 -16.75
CA ILE A 171 16.96 4.00 -17.88
C ILE A 171 15.79 3.05 -18.15
N VAL A 172 15.18 3.16 -19.33
CA VAL A 172 14.10 2.28 -19.79
C VAL A 172 14.60 1.41 -20.94
N THR A 173 15.09 0.23 -20.63
CA THR A 173 15.51 -0.74 -21.66
C THR A 173 14.29 -1.32 -22.38
N ARG A 174 14.50 -1.85 -23.59
CA ARG A 174 13.42 -2.51 -24.36
C ARG A 174 12.76 -3.66 -23.59
N PRO A 175 13.50 -4.60 -22.94
CA PRO A 175 12.87 -5.63 -22.11
C PRO A 175 12.00 -5.07 -20.99
N CYS A 176 12.45 -4.01 -20.31
CA CYS A 176 11.66 -3.36 -19.27
C CYS A 176 10.41 -2.71 -19.82
N ARG A 177 10.51 -1.98 -20.94
CA ARG A 177 9.35 -1.38 -21.59
C ARG A 177 8.33 -2.43 -22.01
N ASP A 178 8.77 -3.46 -22.75
CA ASP A 178 7.89 -4.50 -23.28
C ASP A 178 7.21 -5.29 -22.16
N THR A 179 7.91 -5.51 -21.04
CA THR A 179 7.39 -6.20 -19.85
C THR A 179 6.42 -5.33 -19.06
N MET A 180 6.82 -4.10 -18.73
CA MET A 180 6.05 -3.22 -17.85
C MET A 180 4.80 -2.63 -18.52
N THR A 181 4.76 -2.62 -19.86
CA THR A 181 3.59 -2.16 -20.64
C THR A 181 2.69 -3.32 -21.13
N ARG A 182 3.03 -4.57 -20.79
CA ARG A 182 2.27 -5.75 -21.23
C ARG A 182 0.91 -5.84 -20.55
N PHE A 183 -0.16 -5.86 -21.33
CA PHE A 183 -1.51 -6.09 -20.80
C PHE A 183 -1.78 -7.57 -20.56
N GLY A 184 -2.77 -7.85 -19.70
CA GLY A 184 -3.21 -9.20 -19.36
C GLY A 184 -2.39 -9.88 -18.26
N CYS A 185 -1.42 -9.18 -17.65
CA CYS A 185 -0.66 -9.71 -16.53
C CYS A 185 -1.53 -9.79 -15.26
N PRO A 186 -1.52 -10.93 -14.54
CA PRO A 186 -2.29 -11.09 -13.31
C PRO A 186 -1.46 -10.74 -12.08
N HIS A 187 -2.14 -10.60 -10.93
CA HIS A 187 -1.55 -10.63 -9.59
C HIS A 187 -0.28 -9.76 -9.42
N TYR A 188 0.82 -10.33 -8.91
CA TYR A 188 2.03 -9.58 -8.54
C TYR A 188 2.69 -8.90 -9.73
N SER A 189 2.63 -9.51 -10.92
CA SER A 189 3.08 -8.86 -12.15
C SER A 189 2.33 -7.54 -12.36
N LEU A 190 1.01 -7.51 -12.12
CA LEU A 190 0.23 -6.29 -12.27
C LEU A 190 0.60 -5.24 -11.19
N SER A 191 0.80 -5.67 -9.94
CA SER A 191 1.30 -4.82 -8.84
C SER A 191 2.62 -4.15 -9.19
N HIS A 192 3.58 -4.95 -9.68
CA HIS A 192 4.91 -4.47 -10.04
C HIS A 192 4.89 -3.58 -11.29
N GLN A 193 4.00 -3.84 -12.25
CA GLN A 193 3.77 -2.95 -13.38
C GLN A 193 3.31 -1.57 -12.88
N LEU A 194 2.33 -1.51 -11.98
CA LEU A 194 1.87 -0.25 -11.40
C LEU A 194 2.99 0.45 -10.62
N LEU A 195 3.71 -0.29 -9.76
CA LEU A 195 4.82 0.23 -8.97
C LEU A 195 5.93 0.84 -9.85
N TYR A 196 6.26 0.20 -10.98
CA TYR A 196 7.22 0.73 -11.97
C TYR A 196 6.83 2.12 -12.48
N PHE A 197 5.56 2.33 -12.81
CA PHE A 197 5.07 3.64 -13.26
C PHE A 197 5.01 4.66 -12.12
N MET A 198 4.65 4.26 -10.91
CA MET A 198 4.66 5.14 -9.73
C MET A 198 6.08 5.62 -9.41
N ILE A 199 7.04 4.70 -9.35
CA ILE A 199 8.46 5.00 -9.11
C ILE A 199 9.00 5.91 -10.21
N GLY A 200 8.69 5.62 -11.48
CA GLY A 200 9.10 6.49 -12.57
C GLY A 200 8.51 7.89 -12.47
N LYS A 201 7.25 8.04 -12.06
CA LYS A 201 6.65 9.35 -11.80
C LYS A 201 7.36 10.09 -10.66
N MET A 202 7.56 9.43 -9.52
CA MET A 202 8.23 9.99 -8.33
C MET A 202 9.68 10.38 -8.60
N ARG A 203 10.36 9.64 -9.46
CA ARG A 203 11.74 9.93 -9.90
C ARG A 203 11.84 10.98 -11.01
N GLY A 204 10.72 11.42 -11.59
CA GLY A 204 10.70 12.39 -12.70
C GLY A 204 10.99 11.79 -14.08
N CYS A 205 10.80 10.48 -14.25
CA CYS A 205 11.06 9.73 -15.48
C CYS A 205 9.87 9.63 -16.44
N SER A 206 8.75 10.34 -16.20
CA SER A 206 7.48 10.16 -16.90
C SER A 206 7.58 10.27 -18.43
N ASP A 207 8.43 11.15 -18.96
CA ASP A 207 8.64 11.31 -20.39
C ASP A 207 9.23 10.06 -21.07
N LEU A 208 10.05 9.31 -20.34
CA LEU A 208 10.70 8.10 -20.82
C LEU A 208 9.79 6.86 -20.71
N LEU A 209 8.74 6.98 -19.90
CA LEU A 209 7.69 5.97 -19.73
C LEU A 209 6.54 6.09 -20.74
N LYS A 210 6.61 7.06 -21.67
CA LYS A 210 5.66 7.18 -22.77
C LYS A 210 5.77 5.97 -23.71
N GLY A 211 4.62 5.38 -24.01
CA GLY A 211 4.46 4.42 -25.10
C GLY A 211 4.99 3.00 -24.86
N ASP A 212 4.17 2.05 -25.28
CA ASP A 212 4.61 0.74 -25.78
C ASP A 212 5.21 0.96 -27.19
N THR A 213 6.12 0.10 -27.66
CA THR A 213 6.67 0.20 -29.03
C THR A 213 5.62 -0.02 -30.12
N ARG A 214 4.44 -0.53 -29.75
CA ARG A 214 3.28 -0.75 -30.63
C ARG A 214 2.55 0.56 -30.99
N ALA A 215 2.30 0.76 -32.29
CA ALA A 215 1.68 1.97 -32.84
C ALA A 215 0.32 2.35 -32.21
N SER A 216 -0.50 1.36 -31.84
CA SER A 216 -1.80 1.60 -31.19
C SER A 216 -1.71 2.18 -29.77
N ARG A 217 -0.50 2.23 -29.20
CA ARG A 217 -0.23 2.63 -27.82
C ARG A 217 0.89 3.67 -27.71
N ALA A 218 1.33 4.23 -28.83
CA ALA A 218 2.44 5.19 -28.87
C ALA A 218 2.16 6.45 -28.02
N ASN A 219 0.88 6.82 -27.85
CA ASN A 219 0.45 7.99 -27.09
C ASN A 219 0.08 7.70 -25.62
N MET A 220 0.34 6.49 -25.11
CA MET A 220 0.04 6.16 -23.72
C MET A 220 1.00 6.87 -22.76
N THR A 221 0.44 7.59 -21.80
CA THR A 221 1.17 8.20 -20.70
C THR A 221 1.25 7.26 -19.49
N GLU A 222 2.15 7.56 -18.55
CA GLU A 222 2.22 6.90 -17.25
C GLU A 222 0.83 6.90 -16.54
N GLN A 223 0.10 8.01 -16.59
CA GLN A 223 -1.23 8.12 -15.99
C GLN A 223 -2.25 7.21 -16.68
N ASN A 224 -2.13 6.99 -18.00
CA ASN A 224 -2.99 6.04 -18.71
C ASN A 224 -2.73 4.61 -18.24
N TYR A 225 -1.46 4.21 -18.06
CA TYR A 225 -1.12 2.89 -17.54
C TYR A 225 -1.64 2.70 -16.11
N GLN A 226 -1.44 3.68 -15.21
CA GLN A 226 -1.99 3.59 -13.86
C GLN A 226 -3.50 3.40 -13.84
N ARG A 227 -4.25 4.12 -14.68
CA ARG A 227 -5.71 3.95 -14.80
C ARG A 227 -6.09 2.54 -15.26
N ILE A 228 -5.41 2.02 -16.28
CA ILE A 228 -5.69 0.66 -16.77
C ILE A 228 -5.36 -0.38 -15.69
N PHE A 229 -4.19 -0.28 -15.06
CA PHE A 229 -3.75 -1.26 -14.09
C PHE A 229 -4.61 -1.25 -12.83
N CYS A 230 -4.92 -0.08 -12.27
CA CYS A 230 -5.82 -0.02 -11.12
C CYS A 230 -7.25 -0.45 -11.44
N SER A 231 -7.74 -0.23 -12.67
CA SER A 231 -9.05 -0.77 -13.07
C SER A 231 -9.06 -2.30 -13.11
N ASN A 232 -7.95 -2.92 -13.52
CA ASN A 232 -7.80 -4.37 -13.51
C ASN A 232 -7.60 -4.92 -12.09
N MET A 233 -6.82 -4.24 -11.25
CA MET A 233 -6.68 -4.60 -9.82
C MET A 233 -8.00 -4.50 -9.07
N MET A 234 -8.82 -3.48 -9.37
CA MET A 234 -10.16 -3.33 -8.80
C MET A 234 -11.04 -4.52 -9.18
N LYS A 235 -11.02 -4.92 -10.46
CA LYS A 235 -11.71 -6.12 -10.91
C LYS A 235 -11.22 -7.38 -10.17
N THR A 236 -9.91 -7.52 -9.98
CA THR A 236 -9.32 -8.63 -9.21
C THR A 236 -9.82 -8.65 -7.77
N ASN A 237 -9.83 -7.51 -7.07
CA ASN A 237 -10.33 -7.45 -5.69
C ASN A 237 -11.83 -7.74 -5.60
N GLN A 238 -12.62 -7.27 -6.56
CA GLN A 238 -14.05 -7.60 -6.64
C GLN A 238 -14.28 -9.10 -6.84
N ASP A 239 -13.48 -9.74 -7.69
CA ASP A 239 -13.55 -11.18 -7.91
C ASP A 239 -13.15 -11.96 -6.65
N ILE A 240 -12.07 -11.57 -5.96
CA ILE A 240 -11.64 -12.18 -4.70
C ILE A 240 -12.76 -12.11 -3.64
N ILE A 241 -13.39 -10.95 -3.48
CA ILE A 241 -14.48 -10.79 -2.51
C ILE A 241 -15.70 -11.62 -2.91
N ARG A 242 -16.06 -11.65 -4.21
CA ARG A 242 -17.16 -12.48 -4.71
C ARG A 242 -16.92 -13.96 -4.48
N ASP A 243 -15.72 -14.44 -4.76
CA ASP A 243 -15.37 -15.86 -4.73
C ASP A 243 -15.00 -16.34 -3.30
N GLY A 244 -14.83 -15.39 -2.37
CA GLY A 244 -14.48 -15.63 -0.98
C GLY A 244 -13.00 -15.35 -0.71
N LEU A 245 -12.73 -14.48 0.25
CA LEU A 245 -11.37 -14.11 0.64
C LEU A 245 -10.69 -15.31 1.33
N THR A 246 -9.58 -15.77 0.76
CA THR A 246 -8.75 -16.86 1.29
C THR A 246 -7.38 -16.35 1.74
N GLU A 247 -6.66 -17.14 2.56
CA GLU A 247 -5.28 -16.82 2.97
C GLU A 247 -4.34 -16.59 1.77
N GLN A 248 -4.52 -17.32 0.68
CA GLN A 248 -3.69 -17.19 -0.53
C GLN A 248 -3.95 -15.87 -1.27
N THR A 249 -5.20 -15.40 -1.27
CA THR A 249 -5.62 -14.18 -1.96
C THR A 249 -5.51 -12.93 -1.10
N LEU A 250 -5.29 -13.09 0.21
CA LEU A 250 -5.32 -12.01 1.19
C LEU A 250 -4.27 -10.94 0.88
N ASP A 251 -3.06 -11.39 0.59
CA ASP A 251 -1.93 -10.50 0.31
C ASP A 251 -2.16 -9.65 -0.94
N ILE A 252 -2.47 -10.28 -2.07
CA ILE A 252 -2.74 -9.53 -3.31
C ILE A 252 -3.95 -8.61 -3.19
N PHE A 253 -4.95 -8.98 -2.36
CA PHE A 253 -6.11 -8.13 -2.09
C PHE A 253 -5.69 -6.82 -1.38
N ILE A 254 -4.88 -6.91 -0.32
CA ILE A 254 -4.43 -5.73 0.43
C ILE A 254 -3.35 -4.97 -0.36
N GLU A 255 -2.48 -5.65 -1.09
CA GLU A 255 -1.46 -5.02 -1.95
C GLU A 255 -2.09 -4.13 -3.02
N ASN A 256 -3.16 -4.61 -3.66
CA ASN A 256 -3.94 -3.80 -4.60
C ASN A 256 -4.52 -2.55 -3.92
N ILE A 257 -5.01 -2.66 -2.67
CA ILE A 257 -5.56 -1.53 -1.91
C ILE A 257 -4.46 -0.52 -1.59
N LEU A 258 -3.30 -0.97 -1.12
CA LEU A 258 -2.15 -0.12 -0.84
C LEU A 258 -1.71 0.63 -2.10
N ILE A 259 -1.31 -0.10 -3.15
CA ILE A 259 -0.63 0.51 -4.28
C ILE A 259 -1.61 1.39 -5.09
N CYS A 260 -2.86 0.95 -5.31
CA CYS A 260 -3.83 1.81 -6.00
C CYS A 260 -4.36 2.95 -5.13
N GLY A 261 -4.47 2.75 -3.81
CA GLY A 261 -4.75 3.84 -2.87
C GLY A 261 -3.69 4.93 -2.96
N LEU A 262 -2.41 4.56 -2.89
CA LEU A 262 -1.28 5.48 -3.02
C LEU A 262 -1.18 6.08 -4.44
N ALA A 263 -1.66 5.38 -5.47
CA ALA A 263 -1.82 5.91 -6.83
C ALA A 263 -3.04 6.85 -6.99
N GLY A 264 -3.81 7.10 -5.93
CA GLY A 264 -4.92 8.06 -5.87
C GLY A 264 -6.30 7.50 -6.25
N PHE A 265 -6.49 6.18 -6.24
CA PHE A 265 -7.79 5.56 -6.55
C PHE A 265 -8.59 5.29 -5.26
N SER A 266 -9.58 6.14 -4.98
CA SER A 266 -10.33 6.09 -3.71
C SER A 266 -11.35 4.97 -3.62
N ASP A 267 -11.72 4.36 -4.74
CA ASP A 267 -12.67 3.26 -4.79
C ASP A 267 -12.13 1.96 -4.18
N PHE A 268 -10.82 1.86 -3.92
CA PHE A 268 -10.19 0.83 -3.10
C PHE A 268 -10.37 1.03 -1.60
N LEU A 269 -10.68 2.26 -1.15
CA LEU A 269 -10.77 2.62 0.26
C LEU A 269 -12.20 2.44 0.79
N LYS A 270 -12.76 1.25 0.57
CA LYS A 270 -14.13 0.91 0.97
C LYS A 270 -14.23 0.56 2.45
N ALA A 271 -15.33 0.96 3.09
CA ALA A 271 -15.53 0.72 4.53
C ALA A 271 -15.63 -0.78 4.88
N ASP A 272 -16.28 -1.59 4.05
CA ASP A 272 -16.37 -3.04 4.23
C ASP A 272 -15.00 -3.71 4.10
N TRP A 273 -14.19 -3.28 3.12
CA TRP A 273 -12.82 -3.78 2.93
C TRP A 273 -11.90 -3.41 4.10
N LEU A 274 -12.01 -2.18 4.63
CA LEU A 274 -11.32 -1.78 5.86
C LEU A 274 -11.67 -2.70 7.02
N GLN A 275 -12.95 -2.98 7.23
CA GLN A 275 -13.39 -3.86 8.32
C GLN A 275 -12.83 -5.28 8.18
N HIS A 276 -12.69 -5.79 6.95
CA HIS A 276 -11.99 -7.05 6.71
C HIS A 276 -10.51 -6.95 7.10
N ILE A 277 -9.80 -5.90 6.68
CA ILE A 277 -8.38 -5.70 7.03
C ILE A 277 -8.19 -5.63 8.55
N LEU A 278 -8.96 -4.80 9.25
CA LEU A 278 -8.81 -4.62 10.70
C LEU A 278 -8.97 -5.94 11.48
N ARG A 279 -9.86 -6.83 11.04
CA ARG A 279 -10.10 -8.14 11.67
C ARG A 279 -8.99 -9.17 11.44
N LEU A 280 -8.14 -8.96 10.42
CA LEU A 280 -7.04 -9.86 10.10
C LEU A 280 -5.79 -9.62 10.95
N GLN A 281 -5.73 -8.47 11.63
CA GLN A 281 -4.60 -8.16 12.48
C GLN A 281 -4.60 -9.03 13.73
N ASP A 282 -3.47 -9.64 14.04
CA ASP A 282 -3.31 -10.36 15.30
C ASP A 282 -3.36 -9.38 16.48
N GLU A 283 -4.24 -9.63 17.45
CA GLU A 283 -4.46 -8.74 18.59
C GLU A 283 -3.28 -8.71 19.57
N GLU A 284 -2.50 -9.78 19.66
CA GLU A 284 -1.39 -9.91 20.61
C GLU A 284 -0.12 -9.29 20.04
N VAL A 285 0.26 -9.69 18.83
CA VAL A 285 1.54 -9.29 18.22
C VAL A 285 1.39 -8.14 17.25
N GLY A 286 0.19 -7.78 16.81
CA GLY A 286 -0.08 -6.62 15.97
C GLY A 286 0.29 -6.76 14.50
N CYS A 287 0.74 -7.95 14.07
CA CYS A 287 1.11 -8.24 12.69
C CYS A 287 -0.09 -8.74 11.86
N PHE A 288 0.12 -8.88 10.56
CA PHE A 288 -0.85 -9.47 9.63
C PHE A 288 -0.25 -10.74 9.00
N GLY A 289 -1.12 -11.67 8.61
CA GLY A 289 -0.68 -12.93 7.98
C GLY A 289 0.06 -13.87 8.92
N ARG A 290 -0.28 -13.88 10.22
CA ARG A 290 0.33 -14.78 11.20
C ARG A 290 -0.14 -16.21 10.97
N ASP A 291 0.78 -17.11 10.66
CA ASP A 291 0.50 -18.54 10.60
C ASP A 291 0.76 -19.18 11.98
N LYS A 292 -0.32 -19.48 12.72
CA LYS A 292 -0.24 -20.11 14.04
C LYS A 292 0.26 -21.56 13.97
N SER A 293 0.21 -22.21 12.81
CA SER A 293 0.71 -23.58 12.62
C SER A 293 2.24 -23.64 12.49
N ILE A 294 2.86 -22.56 12.02
CA ILE A 294 4.33 -22.44 11.86
C ILE A 294 5.05 -22.31 13.22
N ILE A 295 4.41 -21.76 14.26
CA ILE A 295 4.98 -21.72 15.62
C ILE A 295 5.30 -23.12 16.14
N SER A 296 4.56 -24.15 15.69
CA SER A 296 4.82 -25.55 16.04
C SER A 296 5.90 -26.21 15.16
N GLN A 297 6.25 -25.62 14.00
CA GLN A 297 7.19 -26.15 13.02
C GLN A 297 8.58 -25.49 13.06
N ILE A 298 8.70 -24.25 13.56
CA ILE A 298 10.01 -23.55 13.69
C ILE A 298 10.99 -24.35 14.57
N ILE A 299 10.50 -25.12 15.55
CA ILE A 299 11.33 -26.02 16.37
C ILE A 299 11.93 -27.17 15.53
N GLY A 300 11.34 -27.51 14.39
CA GLY A 300 11.81 -28.55 13.45
C GLY A 300 12.55 -28.03 12.22
N ASP A 301 12.26 -26.80 11.76
CA ASP A 301 12.77 -26.26 10.49
C ASP A 301 14.18 -25.66 10.55
N GLU A 302 14.70 -25.32 11.74
CA GLU A 302 16.12 -24.95 11.93
C GLU A 302 17.07 -26.08 11.45
N LEU A 303 16.58 -27.32 11.33
CA LEU A 303 17.31 -28.48 10.83
C LEU A 303 17.11 -28.73 9.31
N LEU A 304 16.06 -28.18 8.69
CA LEU A 304 15.64 -28.50 7.31
C LEU A 304 16.03 -27.42 6.28
N GLU A 305 16.32 -26.19 6.70
CA GLU A 305 16.83 -25.13 5.80
C GLU A 305 18.17 -25.50 5.13
N GLN A 306 18.90 -26.51 5.63
CA GLN A 306 20.11 -27.01 4.99
C GLN A 306 19.86 -27.99 3.83
N LEU A 307 18.63 -28.46 3.59
CA LEU A 307 18.42 -29.67 2.76
C LEU A 307 17.61 -29.50 1.48
N GLN A 308 16.80 -28.44 1.25
CA GLN A 308 16.03 -28.32 -0.01
C GLN A 308 15.78 -26.89 -0.52
N PRO A 309 16.38 -26.47 -1.66
CA PRO A 309 16.24 -25.11 -2.20
C PRO A 309 15.03 -24.88 -3.13
N HIS A 310 14.05 -25.80 -3.22
CA HIS A 310 13.02 -25.77 -4.27
C HIS A 310 11.56 -25.92 -3.76
N ARG A 311 11.18 -25.21 -2.69
CA ARG A 311 9.77 -24.90 -2.44
C ARG A 311 9.41 -23.58 -3.15
N ARG A 312 8.22 -23.49 -3.75
CA ARG A 312 7.72 -22.29 -4.42
C ARG A 312 7.54 -21.17 -3.38
N VAL A 313 8.56 -20.35 -3.21
CA VAL A 313 8.57 -19.18 -2.31
C VAL A 313 7.73 -18.07 -2.96
N LYS A 314 6.80 -17.45 -2.22
CA LYS A 314 6.34 -16.08 -2.50
C LYS A 314 7.58 -15.22 -2.29
N ARG A 315 8.24 -14.78 -3.36
CA ARG A 315 9.72 -14.77 -3.44
C ARG A 315 10.49 -13.78 -2.54
N ARG A 316 9.82 -13.07 -1.63
CA ARG A 316 10.43 -12.33 -0.50
C ARG A 316 9.62 -12.36 0.78
N GLU A 317 8.54 -13.15 0.86
CA GLU A 317 7.79 -13.29 2.10
C GLU A 317 8.70 -13.81 3.22
N LYS A 318 8.94 -12.99 4.24
CA LYS A 318 9.77 -13.34 5.38
C LYS A 318 8.84 -13.60 6.55
N ILE A 319 8.59 -14.89 6.80
CA ILE A 319 7.94 -15.32 8.04
C ILE A 319 8.95 -15.18 9.16
N LEU A 320 8.58 -14.37 10.15
CA LEU A 320 9.39 -14.07 11.30
C LEU A 320 9.26 -15.18 12.36
N PRO A 321 10.17 -15.23 13.36
CA PRO A 321 10.15 -16.27 14.40
C PRO A 321 8.84 -16.38 15.20
N ASP A 322 8.02 -15.32 15.23
CA ASP A 322 6.70 -15.28 15.88
C ASP A 322 5.54 -15.76 14.97
N GLY A 323 5.87 -16.25 13.77
CA GLY A 323 4.95 -16.69 12.73
C GLY A 323 4.36 -15.56 11.89
N CYS A 324 4.74 -14.30 12.15
CA CYS A 324 4.23 -13.15 11.42
C CYS A 324 4.86 -12.99 10.04
N SER A 325 4.08 -12.50 9.09
CA SER A 325 4.60 -12.08 7.80
C SER A 325 5.09 -10.63 7.85
N SER A 326 6.36 -10.43 7.49
CA SER A 326 6.99 -9.12 7.32
C SER A 326 6.31 -8.29 6.23
N HIS A 327 6.14 -8.89 5.04
CA HIS A 327 5.58 -8.23 3.86
C HIS A 327 4.10 -7.88 4.06
N MET A 328 3.30 -8.86 4.48
CA MET A 328 1.86 -8.69 4.69
C MET A 328 1.56 -7.62 5.73
N THR A 329 2.34 -7.58 6.81
CA THR A 329 2.18 -6.54 7.84
C THR A 329 2.46 -5.16 7.27
N ALA A 330 3.55 -5.01 6.52
CA ALA A 330 3.92 -3.74 5.90
C ALA A 330 2.90 -3.26 4.86
N VAL A 331 2.40 -4.18 4.02
CA VAL A 331 1.36 -3.90 3.03
C VAL A 331 0.07 -3.45 3.71
N ALA A 332 -0.36 -4.14 4.77
CA ALA A 332 -1.57 -3.79 5.50
C ALA A 332 -1.48 -2.45 6.21
N VAL A 333 -0.38 -2.16 6.91
CA VAL A 333 -0.22 -0.87 7.60
C VAL A 333 -0.06 0.28 6.60
N GLY A 334 0.60 0.06 5.46
CA GLY A 334 0.63 1.03 4.37
C GLY A 334 -0.78 1.35 3.87
N ALA A 335 -1.61 0.33 3.62
CA ALA A 335 -3.00 0.51 3.19
C ALA A 335 -3.82 1.28 4.23
N LEU A 336 -3.64 0.98 5.52
CA LEU A 336 -4.28 1.70 6.62
C LEU A 336 -3.89 3.19 6.66
N GLY A 337 -2.66 3.54 6.28
CA GLY A 337 -2.23 4.93 6.08
C GLY A 337 -3.07 5.64 5.01
N GLY A 338 -3.31 4.99 3.87
CA GLY A 338 -4.19 5.51 2.82
C GLY A 338 -5.64 5.69 3.28
N TYR A 339 -6.18 4.74 4.04
CA TYR A 339 -7.50 4.88 4.68
C TYR A 339 -7.57 6.11 5.59
N LEU A 340 -6.54 6.33 6.42
CA LEU A 340 -6.48 7.49 7.31
C LEU A 340 -6.59 8.79 6.52
N ASN A 341 -5.77 8.99 5.48
CA ASN A 341 -5.82 10.20 4.66
C ASN A 341 -7.16 10.38 3.93
N PHE A 342 -7.76 9.29 3.45
CA PHE A 342 -9.08 9.34 2.83
C PHE A 342 -10.18 9.80 3.80
N TYR A 343 -10.24 9.23 5.01
CA TYR A 343 -11.23 9.64 5.99
C TYR A 343 -11.01 11.08 6.50
N LEU A 344 -9.75 11.52 6.63
CA LEU A 344 -9.43 12.92 6.96
C LEU A 344 -9.88 13.89 5.84
N ALA A 345 -9.62 13.55 4.58
CA ALA A 345 -10.06 14.36 3.44
C ALA A 345 -11.59 14.45 3.35
N GLU A 346 -12.30 13.36 3.64
CA GLU A 346 -13.76 13.30 3.66
C GLU A 346 -14.38 14.14 4.80
N GLN A 347 -13.66 14.32 5.91
CA GLN A 347 -14.06 15.19 7.02
C GLN A 347 -13.84 16.68 6.72
N ASP A 348 -12.92 17.02 5.83
CA ASP A 348 -12.66 18.40 5.43
C ASP A 348 -13.80 18.93 4.53
N ILE A 349 -14.80 19.54 5.16
CA ILE A 349 -15.99 20.10 4.51
C ILE A 349 -15.61 21.21 3.50
N THR A 350 -14.43 21.84 3.64
CA THR A 350 -13.97 22.89 2.72
C THR A 350 -13.49 22.36 1.37
N LYS A 351 -13.22 21.05 1.26
CA LYS A 351 -12.79 20.37 0.03
C LYS A 351 -13.91 19.62 -0.68
N ARG A 352 -15.13 19.61 -0.14
CA ARG A 352 -16.28 19.05 -0.86
C ARG A 352 -16.63 19.98 -2.02
N PRO A 353 -16.76 19.47 -3.26
CA PRO A 353 -17.34 20.27 -4.33
C PRO A 353 -18.71 20.76 -3.87
N LEU A 354 -18.91 22.08 -3.88
CA LEU A 354 -20.25 22.66 -3.80
C LEU A 354 -21.00 22.11 -5.00
N THR A 355 -21.90 21.16 -4.73
CA THR A 355 -22.77 20.57 -5.74
C THR A 355 -23.87 21.54 -6.14
#